data_AF-A0A7G9KZS2-F1
#
_entry.id   AF-A0A7G9KZS2-F1
#
_cell.length_a   1.000
_cell.length_b   1.000
_cell.length_c   1.000
_cell.angle_alpha   90.00
_cell.angle_beta   90.00
_cell.angle_gamma   90.00
#
_symmetry.space_group_name_H-M   'P 1'
#
loop_
_entity.id
_entity.type
_entity.pdbx_description
1 polymer ?
#
loop_
_entity_poly.entity_id
_entity_poly.type
_entity_poly.pdbx_seq_one_letter_code
_entity_poly.pdbx_strand_id
1 'polypeptide(L)'
;MRSLPALAAVSLLAACSADSDGPARFNASGELIAVSGGDAGAQFACLSCHGVKGEGDGDLVPRLAGLDAGYLVRQLDLYADGPRAHPQMAAIARKLRSEDRLAVSHYYAGLPAPVTAAPRGALYQRECAACHGAAGEGRPGVPAVAGQSAAYVERQFAAWASGDRRGDADGTMTRISRQWSSARLAAAAADVAALADANDYRGLPAACPPERRADPRNGASAPPQCVAGPAEPAR
;
A
#
# COMPACT_ATOMS: atom_id res chain seq x y z
N MET A 1 -54.87 -41.56 52.72
CA MET A 1 -55.12 -41.27 51.29
C MET A 1 -54.48 -39.93 50.95
N ARG A 2 -53.59 -39.95 49.95
CA ARG A 2 -53.08 -38.81 49.16
C ARG A 2 -52.03 -37.88 49.78
N SER A 3 -50.79 -38.26 49.50
CA SER A 3 -49.57 -37.45 49.44
C SER A 3 -49.69 -36.31 48.41
N LEU A 4 -49.07 -35.16 48.68
CA LEU A 4 -48.76 -34.12 47.71
C LEU A 4 -47.26 -33.78 47.82
N PRO A 5 -46.44 -33.98 46.78
CA PRO A 5 -45.03 -33.63 46.81
C PRO A 5 -44.86 -32.14 46.49
N ALA A 6 -44.07 -31.45 47.30
CA ALA A 6 -43.60 -30.10 47.02
C ALA A 6 -42.60 -30.17 45.85
N LEU A 7 -43.05 -29.74 44.66
CA LEU A 7 -42.19 -29.53 43.50
C LEU A 7 -41.34 -28.28 43.73
N ALA A 8 -40.07 -28.47 44.07
CA ALA A 8 -39.05 -27.44 43.99
C ALA A 8 -38.74 -27.17 42.51
N ALA A 9 -39.21 -26.04 41.98
CA ALA A 9 -38.83 -25.55 40.66
C ALA A 9 -37.39 -24.99 40.74
N VAL A 10 -36.41 -25.84 40.44
CA VAL A 10 -35.04 -25.39 40.16
C VAL A 10 -35.05 -24.75 38.77
N SER A 11 -35.20 -23.44 38.74
CA SER A 11 -35.00 -22.64 37.53
C SER A 11 -33.53 -22.72 37.12
N LEU A 12 -33.20 -23.62 36.19
CA LEU A 12 -31.95 -23.53 35.43
C LEU A 12 -32.02 -22.27 34.58
N LEU A 13 -31.51 -21.16 35.12
CA LEU A 13 -31.00 -20.06 34.31
C LEU A 13 -29.81 -20.62 33.54
N ALA A 14 -30.09 -21.16 32.35
CA ALA A 14 -29.08 -21.33 31.32
C ALA A 14 -28.57 -19.93 31.00
N ALA A 15 -27.50 -19.52 31.68
CA ALA A 15 -26.72 -18.37 31.30
C ALA A 15 -26.17 -18.69 29.91
N CYS A 16 -26.82 -18.15 28.89
CA CYS A 16 -26.17 -17.93 27.62
C CYS A 16 -25.02 -16.97 27.93
N SER A 17 -23.84 -17.52 28.20
CA SER A 17 -22.61 -16.79 27.92
C SER A 17 -22.68 -16.48 26.44
N ALA A 18 -23.15 -15.29 26.10
CA ALA A 18 -22.82 -14.71 24.81
C ALA A 18 -21.30 -14.57 24.87
N ASP A 19 -20.60 -15.52 24.29
CA ASP A 19 -19.21 -15.31 23.91
C ASP A 19 -19.21 -14.01 23.11
N SER A 20 -18.70 -12.94 23.73
CA SER A 20 -18.56 -11.61 23.13
C SER A 20 -17.47 -11.57 22.05
N ASP A 21 -17.15 -12.73 21.46
CA ASP A 21 -16.39 -12.85 20.23
C ASP A 21 -17.33 -12.59 19.04
N GLY A 22 -17.72 -11.32 18.93
CA GLY A 22 -18.20 -10.74 17.68
C GLY A 22 -17.24 -11.05 16.54
N PRO A 23 -17.70 -11.10 15.29
CA PRO A 23 -17.04 -11.87 14.27
C PRO A 23 -15.73 -11.20 13.84
N ALA A 24 -14.60 -11.81 14.24
CA ALA A 24 -13.33 -11.77 13.50
C ALA A 24 -13.45 -12.33 12.04
N ARG A 25 -14.68 -12.58 11.59
CA ARG A 25 -15.10 -13.24 10.35
C ARG A 25 -15.40 -12.25 9.22
N PHE A 26 -15.38 -10.94 9.51
CA PHE A 26 -15.64 -9.87 8.52
C PHE A 26 -14.48 -8.88 8.35
N ASN A 27 -13.27 -9.21 8.80
CA ASN A 27 -12.12 -8.41 8.43
C ASN A 27 -11.81 -8.65 6.95
N ALA A 28 -11.99 -7.62 6.13
CA ALA A 28 -11.66 -7.66 4.72
C ALA A 28 -10.17 -7.98 4.55
N SER A 29 -9.84 -8.85 3.60
CA SER A 29 -8.43 -9.09 3.27
C SER A 29 -7.78 -7.78 2.80
N GLY A 30 -6.45 -7.68 2.92
CA GLY A 30 -5.72 -6.51 2.42
C GLY A 30 -5.98 -6.24 0.93
N GLU A 31 -6.08 -7.30 0.13
CA GLU A 31 -6.43 -7.22 -1.29
C GLU A 31 -7.85 -6.66 -1.47
N LEU A 32 -8.84 -7.15 -0.70
CA LEU A 32 -10.21 -6.66 -0.78
C LEU A 32 -10.27 -5.17 -0.43
N ILE A 33 -9.54 -4.73 0.60
CA ILE A 33 -9.44 -3.30 0.96
C ILE A 33 -8.78 -2.50 -0.16
N ALA A 34 -7.71 -3.03 -0.78
CA ALA A 34 -7.02 -2.35 -1.88
C ALA A 34 -7.93 -2.12 -3.11
N VAL A 35 -8.80 -3.08 -3.43
CA VAL A 35 -9.71 -3.00 -4.61
C VAL A 35 -11.04 -2.30 -4.32
N SER A 36 -11.49 -2.27 -3.07
CA SER A 36 -12.81 -1.72 -2.70
C SER A 36 -12.76 -0.45 -1.86
N GLY A 37 -11.60 -0.09 -1.32
CA GLY A 37 -11.44 0.96 -0.32
C GLY A 37 -11.88 0.55 1.09
N GLY A 38 -12.38 -0.68 1.28
CA GLY A 38 -12.93 -1.13 2.56
C GLY A 38 -13.99 -0.16 3.09
N ASP A 39 -13.90 0.16 4.38
CA ASP A 39 -14.79 1.13 5.05
C ASP A 39 -14.63 2.56 4.51
N ALA A 40 -13.58 2.86 3.74
CA ALA A 40 -13.48 4.13 3.06
C ALA A 40 -14.53 4.26 1.93
N GLY A 41 -14.83 3.15 1.25
CA GLY A 41 -15.73 3.06 0.10
C GLY A 41 -15.02 3.01 -1.25
N ALA A 42 -15.71 2.55 -2.29
CA ALA A 42 -15.15 2.24 -3.62
C ALA A 42 -14.47 3.44 -4.31
N GLN A 43 -14.93 4.67 -4.06
CA GLN A 43 -14.31 5.89 -4.57
C GLN A 43 -12.91 6.16 -3.97
N PHE A 44 -12.54 5.39 -2.95
CA PHE A 44 -11.25 5.43 -2.26
C PHE A 44 -10.50 4.09 -2.36
N ALA A 45 -10.85 3.24 -3.33
CA ALA A 45 -10.06 2.06 -3.64
C ALA A 45 -8.61 2.45 -3.90
N CYS A 46 -7.67 1.84 -3.20
CA CYS A 46 -6.26 2.24 -3.24
C CYS A 46 -5.70 2.20 -4.67
N LEU A 47 -6.09 1.19 -5.44
CA LEU A 47 -5.67 1.02 -6.84
C LEU A 47 -6.14 2.13 -7.77
N SER A 48 -7.17 2.91 -7.41
CA SER A 48 -7.68 3.97 -8.29
C SER A 48 -6.70 5.12 -8.45
N CYS A 49 -5.76 5.26 -7.50
CA CYS A 49 -4.69 6.24 -7.55
C CYS A 49 -3.32 5.56 -7.63
N HIS A 50 -3.08 4.54 -6.80
CA HIS A 50 -1.76 3.90 -6.71
C HIS A 50 -1.50 2.84 -7.78
N GLY A 51 -2.43 2.64 -8.71
CA GLY A 51 -2.31 1.65 -9.77
C GLY A 51 -2.66 0.23 -9.31
N VAL A 52 -2.96 -0.63 -10.28
CA VAL A 52 -3.44 -2.01 -10.04
C VAL A 52 -2.38 -2.87 -9.36
N LYS A 53 -1.11 -2.63 -9.69
CA LYS A 53 0.06 -3.30 -9.11
C LYS A 53 0.67 -2.50 -7.95
N GLY A 54 0.06 -1.39 -7.52
CA GLY A 54 0.67 -0.50 -6.53
C GLY A 54 1.86 0.29 -7.08
N GLU A 55 1.87 0.54 -8.39
CA GLU A 55 2.95 1.18 -9.12
C GLU A 55 3.12 2.68 -8.88
N GLY A 56 2.07 3.34 -8.41
CA GLY A 56 1.97 4.79 -8.49
C GLY A 56 1.71 5.29 -9.91
N ASP A 57 1.69 6.60 -10.09
CA ASP A 57 1.41 7.25 -11.40
C ASP A 57 2.68 7.74 -12.12
N GLY A 58 3.86 7.50 -11.53
CA GLY A 58 5.12 8.02 -12.02
C GLY A 58 5.35 9.51 -11.73
N ASP A 59 4.44 10.17 -11.00
CA ASP A 59 4.49 11.60 -10.70
C ASP A 59 4.26 11.86 -9.19
N LEU A 60 3.05 12.21 -8.75
CA LEU A 60 2.78 12.58 -7.35
C LEU A 60 2.14 11.45 -6.54
N VAL A 61 1.59 10.43 -7.18
CA VAL A 61 1.03 9.27 -6.48
C VAL A 61 2.12 8.21 -6.30
N PRO A 62 2.50 7.89 -5.05
CA PRO A 62 3.66 7.05 -4.82
C PRO A 62 3.41 5.59 -5.15
N ARG A 63 4.49 4.92 -5.54
CA ARG A 63 4.60 3.45 -5.48
C ARG A 63 4.37 2.96 -4.05
N LEU A 64 3.54 1.92 -3.93
CA LEU A 64 3.31 1.15 -2.70
C LEU A 64 3.91 -0.27 -2.77
N ALA A 65 4.01 -0.84 -3.97
CA ALA A 65 4.35 -2.24 -4.21
C ALA A 65 5.73 -2.63 -3.66
N GLY A 66 5.79 -3.56 -2.70
CA GLY A 66 7.04 -4.01 -2.11
C GLY A 66 7.66 -3.05 -1.09
N LEU A 67 6.93 -2.01 -0.65
CA LEU A 67 7.31 -1.28 0.56
C LEU A 67 7.09 -2.14 1.80
N ASP A 68 7.91 -1.96 2.82
CA ASP A 68 7.75 -2.64 4.11
C ASP A 68 6.36 -2.41 4.72
N ALA A 69 5.73 -3.47 5.22
CA ALA A 69 4.40 -3.41 5.80
C ALA A 69 4.36 -2.50 7.04
N GLY A 70 5.42 -2.54 7.87
CA GLY A 70 5.57 -1.68 9.04
C GLY A 70 5.67 -0.20 8.67
N TYR A 71 6.40 0.12 7.61
CA TYR A 71 6.43 1.47 7.06
C TYR A 71 5.05 1.91 6.55
N LEU A 72 4.37 1.07 5.77
CA LEU A 72 3.07 1.38 5.17
C LEU A 72 2.00 1.66 6.24
N VAL A 73 1.86 0.77 7.25
CA VAL A 73 0.87 0.95 8.32
C VAL A 73 1.18 2.22 9.12
N ARG A 74 2.46 2.47 9.40
CA ARG A 74 2.89 3.72 10.05
C ARG A 74 2.53 4.95 9.23
N GLN A 75 2.67 4.91 7.90
CA GLN A 75 2.28 6.06 7.07
C GLN A 75 0.76 6.29 7.11
N LEU A 76 -0.05 5.23 7.08
CA LEU A 76 -1.50 5.33 7.20
C LEU A 76 -1.90 5.91 8.56
N ASP A 77 -1.25 5.49 9.65
CA ASP A 77 -1.49 6.05 10.98
C ASP A 77 -1.12 7.54 11.05
N LEU A 78 0.04 7.93 10.49
CA LEU A 78 0.42 9.35 10.45
C LEU A 78 -0.56 10.21 9.63
N TYR A 79 -1.20 9.65 8.60
CA TYR A 79 -2.28 10.32 7.87
C TYR A 79 -3.56 10.41 8.69
N ALA A 80 -3.93 9.34 9.38
CA ALA A 80 -5.14 9.29 10.20
C ALA A 80 -5.06 10.29 11.37
N ASP A 81 -3.91 10.33 12.04
CA ASP A 81 -3.68 11.11 13.26
C ASP A 81 -3.26 12.56 12.96
N GLY A 82 -2.84 12.85 11.72
CA GLY A 82 -2.49 14.21 11.27
C GLY A 82 -1.01 14.61 11.27
N PRO A 83 -0.02 13.88 11.81
CA PRO A 83 1.40 14.17 11.59
C PRO A 83 1.86 14.19 10.12
N ARG A 84 1.10 13.56 9.22
CA ARG A 84 1.32 13.61 7.78
C ARG A 84 0.08 14.19 7.10
N ALA A 85 0.17 15.43 6.63
CA ALA A 85 -0.96 16.12 6.00
C ALA A 85 -1.12 15.74 4.52
N HIS A 86 -2.30 15.25 4.16
CA HIS A 86 -2.75 15.10 2.78
C HIS A 86 -4.28 14.88 2.79
N PRO A 87 -5.11 15.79 2.25
CA PRO A 87 -6.56 15.73 2.44
C PRO A 87 -7.20 14.39 2.05
N GLN A 88 -6.84 13.86 0.88
CA GLN A 88 -7.34 12.59 0.36
C GLN A 88 -6.90 11.42 1.25
N MET A 89 -5.60 11.19 1.42
CA MET A 89 -5.10 10.07 2.23
C MET A 89 -5.53 10.14 3.70
N ALA A 90 -5.66 11.33 4.27
CA ALA A 90 -6.15 11.49 5.63
C ALA A 90 -7.64 11.13 5.75
N ALA A 91 -8.46 11.45 4.75
CA ALA A 91 -9.87 11.02 4.72
C ALA A 91 -10.01 9.50 4.60
N ILE A 92 -9.17 8.87 3.78
CA ILE A 92 -9.12 7.41 3.62
C ILE A 92 -8.67 6.75 4.94
N ALA A 93 -7.51 7.15 5.45
CA ALA A 93 -6.91 6.51 6.62
C ALA A 93 -7.78 6.62 7.89
N ARG A 94 -8.49 7.75 8.08
CA ARG A 94 -9.44 7.89 9.20
C ARG A 94 -10.68 7.00 9.11
N LYS A 95 -11.07 6.59 7.90
CA LYS A 95 -12.21 5.68 7.69
C LYS A 95 -11.80 4.22 7.87
N LEU A 96 -10.52 3.90 7.70
CA LEU A 96 -9.99 2.55 7.93
C LEU A 96 -9.69 2.32 9.42
N ARG A 97 -10.10 1.16 9.92
CA ARG A 97 -9.71 0.68 11.25
C ARG A 97 -8.22 0.32 11.24
N SER A 98 -7.59 0.28 12.41
CA SER A 98 -6.16 -0.07 12.53
C SER A 98 -5.84 -1.44 11.92
N GLU A 99 -6.75 -2.41 12.08
CA GLU A 99 -6.63 -3.74 11.47
C GLU A 99 -6.71 -3.70 9.93
N ASP A 100 -7.55 -2.84 9.36
CA ASP A 100 -7.66 -2.68 7.90
C ASP A 100 -6.41 -2.01 7.32
N ARG A 101 -5.86 -0.99 8.03
CA ARG A 101 -4.59 -0.35 7.67
C ARG A 101 -3.44 -1.36 7.67
N LEU A 102 -3.40 -2.26 8.66
CA LEU A 102 -2.41 -3.32 8.72
C LEU A 102 -2.60 -4.34 7.59
N ALA A 103 -3.83 -4.77 7.34
CA ALA A 103 -4.15 -5.74 6.29
C ALA A 103 -3.76 -5.23 4.89
N VAL A 104 -4.16 -4.01 4.52
CA VAL A 104 -3.80 -3.42 3.22
C VAL A 104 -2.29 -3.15 3.10
N SER A 105 -1.63 -2.85 4.21
CA SER A 105 -0.16 -2.69 4.24
C SER A 105 0.56 -4.00 3.94
N HIS A 106 0.11 -5.12 4.51
CA HIS A 106 0.66 -6.44 4.18
C HIS A 106 0.41 -6.83 2.72
N TYR A 107 -0.76 -6.48 2.16
CA TYR A 107 -1.04 -6.73 0.75
C TYR A 107 -0.03 -6.02 -0.17
N TYR A 108 0.13 -4.70 -0.02
CA TYR A 108 1.08 -3.95 -0.86
C TYR A 108 2.55 -4.35 -0.63
N ALA A 109 2.91 -4.71 0.60
CA ALA A 109 4.24 -5.24 0.90
C ALA A 109 4.54 -6.58 0.21
N GLY A 110 3.51 -7.40 -0.03
CA GLY A 110 3.62 -8.67 -0.74
C GLY A 110 3.69 -8.55 -2.26
N LEU A 111 3.43 -7.37 -2.83
CA LEU A 111 3.55 -7.14 -4.27
C LEU A 111 5.03 -7.05 -4.70
N PRO A 112 5.36 -7.37 -5.97
CA PRO A 112 6.72 -7.27 -6.46
C PRO A 112 7.31 -5.87 -6.29
N ALA A 113 8.49 -5.79 -5.66
CA ALA A 113 9.29 -4.57 -5.63
C ALA A 113 9.91 -4.30 -7.02
N PRO A 114 10.20 -3.03 -7.37
CA PRO A 114 10.96 -2.72 -8.58
C PRO A 114 12.31 -3.43 -8.58
N VAL A 115 12.79 -3.86 -9.75
CA VAL A 115 14.17 -4.35 -9.83
C VAL A 115 15.09 -3.13 -9.65
N THR A 116 15.95 -3.24 -8.65
CA THR A 116 16.94 -2.21 -8.39
C THR A 116 18.09 -2.39 -9.36
N ALA A 117 18.56 -1.33 -10.00
CA ALA A 117 19.74 -1.43 -10.82
C ALA A 117 21.02 -1.36 -9.99
N ALA A 118 22.15 -1.45 -10.69
CA ALA A 118 23.46 -1.18 -10.10
C ALA A 118 23.48 0.19 -9.39
N PRO A 119 24.20 0.32 -8.26
CA PRO A 119 24.32 1.57 -7.52
C PRO A 119 24.67 2.75 -8.44
N ARG A 120 23.85 3.80 -8.40
CA ARG A 120 23.99 5.03 -9.21
C ARG A 120 23.56 6.26 -8.42
N GLY A 121 23.74 7.44 -9.02
CA GLY A 121 23.45 8.74 -8.39
C GLY A 121 24.52 9.15 -7.39
N ALA A 122 25.45 10.02 -7.79
CA ALA A 122 26.62 10.36 -6.96
C ALA A 122 26.22 11.05 -5.64
N LEU A 123 25.14 11.84 -5.65
CA LEU A 123 24.65 12.47 -4.43
C LEU A 123 23.96 11.44 -3.54
N TYR A 124 23.11 10.58 -4.12
CA TYR A 124 22.46 9.51 -3.37
C TYR A 124 23.46 8.57 -2.70
N GLN A 125 24.48 8.10 -3.42
CA GLN A 125 25.49 7.18 -2.85
C GLN A 125 26.24 7.80 -1.68
N ARG A 126 26.57 9.10 -1.76
CA ARG A 126 27.32 9.80 -0.70
C ARG A 126 26.47 10.13 0.53
N GLU A 127 25.18 10.41 0.35
CA GLU A 127 24.39 11.06 1.40
C GLU A 127 23.18 10.23 1.89
N CYS A 128 22.68 9.31 1.07
CA CYS A 128 21.40 8.62 1.31
C CYS A 128 21.58 7.11 1.52
N ALA A 129 22.50 6.50 0.76
CA ALA A 129 22.68 5.05 0.70
C ALA A 129 23.01 4.39 2.06
N ALA A 130 23.67 5.12 2.97
CA ALA A 130 23.99 4.63 4.31
C ALA A 130 22.75 4.23 5.13
N CYS A 131 21.59 4.84 4.84
CA CYS A 131 20.32 4.52 5.49
C CYS A 131 19.37 3.78 4.57
N HIS A 132 19.28 4.19 3.30
CA HIS A 132 18.30 3.68 2.34
C HIS A 132 18.79 2.49 1.49
N GLY A 133 20.03 2.04 1.70
CA GLY A 133 20.64 0.95 0.92
C GLY A 133 21.32 1.45 -0.36
N ALA A 134 22.31 0.71 -0.84
CA ALA A 134 23.11 1.11 -2.00
C ALA A 134 22.28 1.21 -3.29
N ALA A 135 21.24 0.38 -3.39
CA ALA A 135 20.33 0.33 -4.52
C ALA A 135 18.96 0.96 -4.20
N GLY A 136 18.77 1.52 -3.00
CA GLY A 136 17.49 2.10 -2.55
C GLY A 136 16.49 1.08 -2.02
N GLU A 137 16.95 -0.11 -1.64
CA GLU A 137 16.17 -1.24 -1.16
C GLU A 137 15.59 -1.05 0.26
N GLY A 138 16.10 -0.07 1.02
CA GLY A 138 15.65 0.20 2.38
C GLY A 138 16.04 -0.88 3.39
N ARG A 139 15.51 -0.77 4.60
CA ARG A 139 15.68 -1.72 5.72
C ARG A 139 14.53 -1.52 6.74
N PRO A 140 14.34 -2.39 7.74
CA PRO A 140 13.29 -2.17 8.74
C PRO A 140 13.33 -0.75 9.34
N GLY A 141 12.20 -0.04 9.28
CA GLY A 141 12.08 1.35 9.74
C GLY A 141 12.61 2.43 8.77
N VAL A 142 13.31 2.06 7.70
CA VAL A 142 13.79 2.99 6.65
C VAL A 142 13.24 2.54 5.29
N PRO A 143 12.36 3.32 4.65
CA PRO A 143 11.66 2.85 3.46
C PRO A 143 12.61 2.62 2.28
N ALA A 144 12.27 1.63 1.47
CA ALA A 144 12.80 1.51 0.12
C ALA A 144 12.38 2.75 -0.71
N VAL A 145 13.35 3.36 -1.37
CA VAL A 145 13.16 4.57 -2.19
C VAL A 145 13.33 4.29 -3.68
N ALA A 146 13.90 3.14 -4.04
CA ALA A 146 13.97 2.72 -5.43
C ALA A 146 12.57 2.64 -6.08
N GLY A 147 12.50 3.11 -7.32
CA GLY A 147 11.26 3.14 -8.12
C GLY A 147 10.22 4.14 -7.63
N GLN A 148 10.61 5.07 -6.74
CA GLN A 148 9.76 6.20 -6.40
C GLN A 148 10.03 7.38 -7.35
N SER A 149 9.00 8.10 -7.76
CA SER A 149 9.15 9.23 -8.67
C SER A 149 9.89 10.41 -8.03
N ALA A 150 10.62 11.17 -8.86
CA ALA A 150 11.32 12.37 -8.40
C ALA A 150 10.34 13.40 -7.84
N ALA A 151 9.22 13.64 -8.53
CA ALA A 151 8.21 14.61 -8.12
C ALA A 151 7.61 14.29 -6.74
N TYR A 152 7.27 13.02 -6.48
CA TYR A 152 6.79 12.61 -5.16
C TYR A 152 7.88 12.82 -4.09
N VAL A 153 9.13 12.42 -4.36
CA VAL A 153 10.25 12.56 -3.40
C VAL A 153 10.53 14.02 -3.07
N GLU A 154 10.57 14.90 -4.07
CA GLU A 154 10.66 16.35 -3.88
C GLU A 154 9.50 16.87 -3.03
N ARG A 155 8.29 16.38 -3.27
CA ARG A 155 7.13 16.73 -2.45
C ARG A 155 7.29 16.30 -1.00
N GLN A 156 7.89 15.14 -0.74
CA GLN A 156 8.12 14.69 0.62
C GLN A 156 9.15 15.56 1.33
N PHE A 157 10.25 15.93 0.65
CA PHE A 157 11.23 16.87 1.22
C PHE A 157 10.59 18.20 1.59
N ALA A 158 9.80 18.79 0.71
CA ALA A 158 9.12 20.04 1.01
C ALA A 158 8.09 19.90 2.15
N ALA A 159 7.38 18.77 2.25
CA ALA A 159 6.46 18.51 3.36
C ALA A 159 7.19 18.36 4.70
N TRP A 160 8.36 17.74 4.73
CA TRP A 160 9.22 17.71 5.92
C TRP A 160 9.77 19.09 6.28
N ALA A 161 10.16 19.88 5.28
CA ALA A 161 10.65 21.24 5.48
C ALA A 161 9.59 22.15 6.11
N SER A 162 8.37 22.15 5.57
CA SER A 162 7.23 22.94 6.08
C SER A 162 6.68 22.43 7.40
N GLY A 163 6.93 21.16 7.73
CA GLY A 163 6.37 20.50 8.90
C GLY A 163 5.00 19.86 8.64
N ASP A 164 4.52 19.85 7.40
CA ASP A 164 3.32 19.11 6.99
C ASP A 164 3.52 17.59 7.05
N ARG A 165 4.78 17.13 7.05
CA ARG A 165 5.17 15.76 7.34
C ARG A 165 6.11 15.72 8.55
N ARG A 166 5.72 14.94 9.56
CA ARG A 166 6.45 14.72 10.82
C ARG A 166 6.46 13.24 11.17
N GLY A 167 7.20 12.88 12.23
CA GLY A 167 7.19 11.53 12.80
C GLY A 167 8.14 10.54 12.10
N ASP A 168 9.12 11.05 11.35
CA ASP A 168 10.28 10.31 10.88
C ASP A 168 11.28 10.02 12.00
N ALA A 169 12.08 8.97 11.84
CA ALA A 169 13.04 8.50 12.84
C ALA A 169 14.04 9.62 13.22
N ASP A 170 14.00 10.00 14.50
CA ASP A 170 14.85 11.04 15.11
C ASP A 170 14.81 12.41 14.38
N GLY A 171 13.74 12.67 13.62
CA GLY A 171 13.61 13.88 12.80
C GLY A 171 14.69 14.02 11.72
N THR A 172 15.29 12.90 11.29
CA THR A 172 16.41 12.89 10.34
C THR A 172 16.04 13.50 8.99
N MET A 173 14.92 13.09 8.41
CA MET A 173 14.47 13.63 7.12
C MET A 173 13.99 15.07 7.27
N THR A 174 13.32 15.41 8.39
CA THR A 174 13.00 16.81 8.71
C THR A 174 14.24 17.70 8.73
N ARG A 175 15.33 17.24 9.37
CA ARG A 175 16.58 18.00 9.46
C ARG A 175 17.22 18.20 8.09
N ILE A 176 17.34 17.13 7.30
CA ILE A 176 17.87 17.17 5.93
C ILE A 176 17.08 18.17 5.08
N SER A 177 15.75 18.06 5.10
CA SER A 177 14.86 18.91 4.30
C SER A 177 14.90 20.39 4.68
N ARG A 178 15.21 20.72 5.93
CA ARG A 178 15.32 22.11 6.39
C ARG A 178 16.70 22.73 6.15
N GLN A 179 17.74 21.91 6.10
CA GLN A 179 19.13 22.39 6.01
C GLN A 179 19.65 22.45 4.58
N TRP A 180 19.11 21.65 3.68
CA TRP A 180 19.59 21.57 2.30
C TRP A 180 18.90 22.60 1.39
N SER A 181 19.63 23.04 0.36
CA SER A 181 19.04 23.89 -0.67
C SER A 181 18.03 23.12 -1.51
N SER A 182 17.05 23.83 -2.08
CA SER A 182 16.06 23.25 -3.00
C SER A 182 16.71 22.52 -4.18
N ALA A 183 17.76 23.10 -4.77
CA ALA A 183 18.52 22.48 -5.86
C ALA A 183 19.16 21.15 -5.45
N ARG A 184 19.70 21.05 -4.22
CA ARG A 184 20.28 19.80 -3.71
C ARG A 184 19.21 18.75 -3.42
N LEU A 185 18.05 19.15 -2.91
CA LEU A 185 16.91 18.25 -2.68
C LEU A 185 16.34 17.72 -4.00
N ALA A 186 16.22 18.57 -5.03
CA ALA A 186 15.81 18.16 -6.37
C ALA A 186 16.80 17.18 -7.00
N ALA A 187 18.11 17.45 -6.88
CA ALA A 187 19.14 16.52 -7.34
C ALA A 187 19.08 15.16 -6.61
N ALA A 188 18.80 15.16 -5.30
CA ALA A 188 18.64 13.91 -4.54
C ALA A 188 17.40 13.12 -4.98
N ALA A 189 16.29 13.81 -5.28
CA ALA A 189 15.08 13.18 -5.79
C ALA A 189 15.27 12.60 -7.20
N ALA A 190 16.02 13.29 -8.06
CA ALA A 190 16.39 12.79 -9.39
C ALA A 190 17.27 11.53 -9.28
N ASP A 191 18.28 11.54 -8.40
CA ASP A 191 19.11 10.35 -8.16
C ASP A 191 18.26 9.17 -7.64
N VAL A 192 17.31 9.42 -6.72
CA VAL A 192 16.41 8.37 -6.20
C VAL A 192 15.54 7.77 -7.30
N ALA A 193 14.93 8.61 -8.14
CA ALA A 193 14.09 8.15 -9.25
C ALA A 193 14.90 7.34 -10.27
N ALA A 194 16.19 7.65 -10.40
CA ALA A 194 17.08 6.90 -11.25
C ALA A 194 17.50 5.53 -10.66
N LEU A 195 17.18 5.15 -9.42
CA LEU A 195 17.68 3.89 -8.84
C LEU A 195 17.05 2.62 -9.42
N ALA A 196 15.76 2.66 -9.80
CA ALA A 196 15.09 1.52 -10.43
C ALA A 196 15.20 1.59 -11.96
N ASP A 197 15.18 0.45 -12.65
CA ASP A 197 15.13 0.48 -14.11
C ASP A 197 13.74 0.89 -14.58
N ALA A 198 13.70 1.78 -15.58
CA ALA A 198 12.46 2.38 -16.09
C ALA A 198 11.46 1.36 -16.69
N ASN A 199 11.87 0.09 -16.85
CA ASN A 199 11.08 -0.99 -17.46
C ASN A 199 10.45 -1.96 -16.43
N ASP A 200 10.48 -1.64 -15.13
CA ASP A 200 10.33 -2.65 -14.06
C ASP A 200 8.95 -2.90 -13.45
N TYR A 201 7.87 -2.48 -14.09
CA TYR A 201 6.69 -3.33 -14.02
C TYR A 201 6.88 -4.42 -15.05
N ARG A 202 7.77 -5.39 -14.76
CA ARG A 202 7.91 -6.61 -15.56
C ARG A 202 6.49 -7.03 -15.94
N GLY A 203 6.26 -7.06 -17.26
CA GLY A 203 4.94 -7.23 -17.84
C GLY A 203 4.21 -8.34 -17.10
N LEU A 204 2.90 -8.16 -16.93
CA LEU A 204 2.06 -9.30 -16.56
C LEU A 204 2.53 -10.50 -17.41
N PRO A 205 2.70 -11.71 -16.84
CA PRO A 205 2.76 -12.88 -17.71
C PRO A 205 1.61 -12.74 -18.71
N ALA A 206 1.91 -12.99 -19.99
CA ALA A 206 1.04 -12.70 -21.13
C ALA A 206 -0.44 -12.83 -20.76
N ALA A 207 -1.19 -11.77 -21.06
CA ALA A 207 -2.58 -11.61 -20.67
C ALA A 207 -3.43 -12.85 -20.98
N CYS A 208 -4.38 -13.09 -20.07
CA CYS A 208 -5.45 -14.10 -20.07
C CYS A 208 -5.02 -15.53 -19.67
N PRO A 209 -5.59 -16.06 -18.56
CA PRO A 209 -5.81 -17.50 -18.46
C PRO A 209 -6.57 -17.96 -19.71
N PRO A 210 -6.19 -19.07 -20.35
CA PRO A 210 -6.72 -19.48 -21.66
C PRO A 210 -8.23 -19.72 -21.68
N GLU A 211 -8.90 -19.80 -20.52
CA GLU A 211 -10.33 -20.06 -20.46
C GLU A 211 -10.98 -19.26 -19.32
N ARG A 212 -11.97 -18.41 -19.64
CA ARG A 212 -12.93 -17.97 -18.62
C ARG A 212 -13.76 -19.19 -18.23
N ARG A 213 -13.79 -19.53 -16.94
CA ARG A 213 -14.72 -20.54 -16.40
C ARG A 213 -16.15 -20.11 -16.76
N ALA A 214 -16.92 -20.97 -17.41
CA ALA A 214 -18.31 -20.67 -17.74
C ALA A 214 -19.10 -20.32 -16.46
N ASP A 215 -19.73 -19.15 -16.41
CA ASP A 215 -20.76 -18.86 -15.40
C ASP A 215 -22.09 -19.41 -15.94
N PRO A 216 -22.67 -20.45 -15.32
CA PRO A 216 -23.91 -21.05 -15.80
C PRO A 216 -25.13 -20.12 -15.66
N ARG A 217 -24.98 -18.93 -15.04
CA ARG A 217 -26.10 -18.03 -14.74
C ARG A 217 -26.37 -17.00 -15.84
N ASN A 218 -25.44 -16.72 -16.76
CA ASN A 218 -25.71 -15.85 -17.90
C ASN A 218 -24.84 -16.22 -19.12
N GLY A 219 -25.48 -16.58 -20.23
CA GLY A 219 -24.83 -16.98 -21.49
C GLY A 219 -24.07 -15.85 -22.22
N ALA A 220 -23.48 -14.90 -21.50
CA ALA A 220 -22.78 -13.73 -22.06
C ALA A 220 -21.31 -14.01 -22.43
N SER A 221 -20.89 -15.27 -22.51
CA SER A 221 -19.48 -15.64 -22.79
C SER A 221 -19.35 -16.45 -24.07
N ALA A 222 -19.49 -15.79 -25.22
CA ALA A 222 -18.85 -16.26 -26.46
C ALA A 222 -17.75 -15.24 -26.83
N PRO A 223 -16.46 -15.63 -26.87
CA PRO A 223 -15.40 -14.70 -27.24
C PRO A 223 -15.40 -14.44 -28.77
N PRO A 224 -15.01 -13.24 -29.23
CA PRO A 224 -14.68 -13.02 -30.63
C PRO A 224 -13.41 -13.81 -31.02
N GLN A 225 -13.36 -14.29 -32.26
CA GLN A 225 -12.21 -15.01 -32.80
C GLN A 225 -11.05 -14.04 -33.04
N CYS A 226 -9.96 -14.17 -32.28
CA CYS A 226 -8.73 -13.43 -32.54
C CYS A 226 -7.99 -14.05 -33.74
N VAL A 227 -8.00 -13.36 -34.88
CA VAL A 227 -7.05 -13.63 -35.97
C VAL A 227 -5.77 -12.81 -35.72
N ALA A 228 -4.64 -13.51 -35.62
CA ALA A 228 -3.34 -12.89 -35.42
C ALA A 228 -2.97 -11.97 -36.61
N GLY A 229 -2.62 -10.72 -36.32
CA GLY A 229 -1.95 -9.85 -37.29
C GLY A 229 -0.48 -10.29 -37.47
N PRO A 230 0.12 -10.12 -38.66
CA PRO A 230 1.50 -10.53 -38.89
C PRO A 230 2.48 -9.69 -38.06
N ALA A 231 3.51 -10.36 -37.53
CA ALA A 231 4.57 -9.75 -36.74
C ALA A 231 5.43 -8.79 -37.58
N GLU A 232 5.71 -7.60 -37.04
CA GLU A 232 6.57 -6.58 -37.64
C GLU A 232 8.06 -6.94 -37.40
N PRO A 233 8.95 -6.80 -38.40
CA PRO A 233 10.37 -7.15 -38.22
C PRO A 233 11.12 -6.07 -37.42
N ALA A 234 11.97 -6.54 -36.51
CA ALA A 234 12.81 -5.72 -35.64
C ALA A 234 13.78 -4.82 -36.41
N ARG A 235 13.94 -3.58 -35.94
CA ARG A 235 15.06 -2.68 -36.27
C ARG A 235 15.85 -2.37 -35.01
#